data_AF-A0A7V4J5A4-F1
#
_entry.id   AF-A0A7V4J5A4-F1
#
_cell.length_a   1.000
_cell.length_b   1.000
_cell.length_c   1.000
_cell.angle_alpha   90.00
_cell.angle_beta   90.00
_cell.angle_gamma   90.00
#
_symmetry.space_group_name_H-M   'P 1'
#
loop_
_entity.id
_entity.type
_entity.pdbx_description
1 polymer ?
#
loop_
_entity_poly.entity_id
_entity_poly.type
_entity_poly.pdbx_seq_one_letter_code
_entity_poly.pdbx_strand_id
1 'polypeptide(L)'
;MARFDRLRVLNTVVSTGLVPVFYHGDVEVAKKTATACVAGGSPVVEFTNRGDFAPEVFKELSRHLAREAPEVILGVGSVVDEPTAALYIAYGANFVVGPILNEAVARLCNRR
;
A
#
# COMPACT_ATOMS: atom_id res chain seq x y z
N MET A 1 -4.94 -7.32 10.66
CA MET A 1 -3.62 -7.91 10.38
C MET A 1 -3.36 -7.75 8.90
N ALA A 2 -2.11 -7.48 8.49
CA ALA A 2 -1.76 -7.51 7.08
C ALA A 2 -2.13 -8.88 6.49
N ARG A 3 -2.58 -8.91 5.24
CA ARG A 3 -3.03 -10.14 4.58
C ARG A 3 -1.87 -11.04 4.18
N PHE A 4 -0.68 -10.46 4.03
CA PHE A 4 0.54 -11.14 3.63
C PHE A 4 1.60 -10.95 4.71
N ASP A 5 2.40 -11.98 4.93
CA ASP A 5 3.55 -11.90 5.83
C ASP A 5 4.68 -11.05 5.22
N ARG A 6 5.58 -10.55 6.08
CA ARG A 6 6.68 -9.67 5.69
C ARG A 6 7.60 -10.27 4.63
N LEU A 7 7.93 -11.56 4.75
CA LEU A 7 8.87 -12.21 3.84
C LEU A 7 8.24 -12.43 2.46
N ARG A 8 6.95 -12.77 2.41
CA ARG A 8 6.19 -12.85 1.16
C ARG A 8 6.20 -11.50 0.45
N VAL A 9 5.88 -10.42 1.17
CA VAL A 9 5.91 -9.07 0.57
C VAL A 9 7.29 -8.72 0.03
N LEU A 10 8.33 -8.89 0.84
CA LEU A 10 9.71 -8.60 0.42
C LEU A 10 10.15 -9.44 -0.77
N ASN A 11 9.91 -10.74 -0.74
CA ASN A 11 10.30 -11.65 -1.83
C ASN A 11 9.54 -11.33 -3.12
N THR A 12 8.25 -10.97 -3.04
CA THR A 12 7.49 -10.54 -4.23
C THR A 12 8.04 -9.26 -4.83
N VAL A 13 8.40 -8.26 -4.01
CA VAL A 13 9.03 -7.02 -4.50
C VAL A 13 10.36 -7.32 -5.20
N VAL A 14 11.21 -8.14 -4.56
CA VAL A 14 12.54 -8.50 -5.09
C VAL A 14 12.43 -9.32 -6.38
N SER A 15 11.53 -10.32 -6.44
CA SER A 15 11.37 -11.17 -7.62
C SER A 15 10.71 -10.46 -8.80
N THR A 16 9.81 -9.50 -8.53
CA THR A 16 9.17 -8.67 -9.55
C THR A 16 10.15 -7.65 -10.12
N GLY A 17 11.05 -7.09 -9.28
CA GLY A 17 12.02 -6.07 -9.69
C GLY A 17 11.42 -4.68 -9.97
N LEU A 18 10.13 -4.50 -9.71
CA LEU A 18 9.38 -3.26 -9.96
C LEU A 18 8.25 -3.10 -8.94
N VAL A 19 8.02 -1.86 -8.48
CA VAL A 19 6.83 -1.46 -7.72
C VAL A 19 6.24 -0.22 -8.38
N PRO A 20 5.06 -0.30 -9.03
CA PRO A 20 4.35 0.87 -9.52
C PRO A 20 3.90 1.75 -8.35
N VAL A 21 4.36 3.00 -8.35
CA VAL A 21 3.99 4.02 -7.37
C VAL A 21 3.04 5.02 -8.02
N PHE A 22 1.89 5.27 -7.41
CA PHE A 22 0.90 6.19 -7.98
C PHE A 22 0.10 6.95 -6.91
N TYR A 23 -0.57 8.00 -7.34
CA TYR A 23 -1.57 8.72 -6.55
C TYR A 23 -2.63 9.31 -7.47
N HIS A 24 -3.89 9.25 -7.01
CA HIS A 24 -4.97 10.05 -7.55
C HIS A 24 -6.02 10.30 -6.46
N GLY A 25 -6.59 11.51 -6.40
CA GLY A 25 -7.60 11.87 -5.39
C GLY A 25 -9.00 11.30 -5.67
N ASP A 26 -9.29 10.99 -6.93
CA ASP A 26 -10.49 10.25 -7.32
C ASP A 26 -10.29 8.74 -7.14
N VAL A 27 -11.16 8.12 -6.35
CA VAL A 27 -11.13 6.68 -6.03
C VAL A 27 -11.34 5.78 -7.25
N GLU A 28 -12.16 6.17 -8.22
CA GLU A 28 -12.40 5.37 -9.42
C GLU A 28 -11.18 5.39 -10.34
N VAL A 29 -10.47 6.51 -10.42
CA VAL A 29 -9.19 6.58 -11.13
C VAL A 29 -8.13 5.76 -10.41
N ALA A 30 -8.06 5.82 -9.08
CA ALA A 30 -7.11 5.03 -8.29
C ALA A 30 -7.34 3.52 -8.47
N LYS A 31 -8.60 3.05 -8.45
CA LYS A 31 -8.97 1.66 -8.74
C LYS A 31 -8.53 1.25 -10.15
N LYS A 32 -8.90 2.02 -11.17
CA LYS A 32 -8.51 1.74 -12.57
C LYS A 32 -7.00 1.68 -12.74
N THR A 33 -6.26 2.58 -12.08
CA THR A 33 -4.79 2.60 -12.12
C THR A 33 -4.20 1.34 -11.52
N ALA A 34 -4.63 0.97 -10.30
CA ALA A 34 -4.15 -0.25 -9.65
C ALA A 34 -4.51 -1.50 -10.47
N THR A 35 -5.76 -1.61 -10.95
CA THR A 35 -6.20 -2.75 -11.77
C THR A 35 -5.43 -2.83 -13.08
N ALA A 36 -5.08 -1.71 -13.71
CA ALA A 36 -4.23 -1.69 -14.90
C ALA A 36 -2.80 -2.19 -14.59
N CYS A 37 -2.20 -1.78 -13.47
CA CYS A 37 -0.90 -2.30 -13.04
C CYS A 37 -0.93 -3.82 -12.80
N VAL A 38 -2.00 -4.31 -12.19
CA VAL A 38 -2.21 -5.74 -11.93
C VAL A 38 -2.39 -6.52 -13.23
N ALA A 39 -3.23 -6.01 -14.15
CA ALA A 39 -3.41 -6.59 -15.48
C ALA A 39 -2.12 -6.58 -16.31
N GLY A 40 -1.25 -5.59 -16.08
CA GLY A 40 0.11 -5.51 -16.63
C GLY A 40 1.11 -6.49 -16.01
N GLY A 41 0.68 -7.30 -15.03
CA GLY A 41 1.49 -8.34 -14.40
C GLY A 41 2.18 -7.94 -13.10
N SER A 42 1.89 -6.77 -12.54
CA SER A 42 2.47 -6.35 -11.26
C SER A 42 1.70 -6.93 -10.07
N PRO A 43 2.29 -7.85 -9.27
CA PRO A 43 1.63 -8.41 -8.09
C PRO A 43 1.68 -7.48 -6.87
N VAL A 44 2.34 -6.33 -7.00
CA VAL A 44 2.53 -5.33 -5.95
C VAL A 44 2.27 -3.94 -6.50
N VAL A 45 1.67 -3.06 -5.71
CA VAL A 45 1.48 -1.65 -6.03
C VAL A 45 1.62 -0.79 -4.77
N GLU A 46 2.05 0.46 -4.94
CA GLU A 46 2.19 1.43 -3.86
C GLU A 46 1.34 2.67 -4.13
N PHE A 47 0.41 2.95 -3.21
CA PHE A 47 -0.35 4.19 -3.21
C PHE A 47 0.39 5.26 -2.39
N THR A 48 0.62 6.42 -2.97
CA THR A 48 1.29 7.53 -2.27
C THR A 48 0.30 8.30 -1.41
N ASN A 49 0.58 8.42 -0.11
CA ASN A 49 -0.17 9.30 0.80
C ASN A 49 0.09 10.78 0.43
N ARG A 50 -0.77 11.35 -0.42
CA ARG A 50 -0.67 12.73 -0.91
C ARG A 50 -2.05 13.35 -1.07
N GLY A 51 -2.17 14.65 -0.82
CA GLY A 51 -3.41 15.39 -1.01
C GLY A 51 -4.49 15.07 0.03
N ASP A 52 -5.59 15.79 -0.07
CA ASP A 52 -6.68 15.69 0.91
C ASP A 52 -7.38 14.33 0.80
N PHE A 53 -7.82 13.80 1.96
CA PHE A 53 -8.59 12.55 2.06
C PHE A 53 -7.93 11.31 1.44
N ALA A 54 -6.62 11.32 1.21
CA ALA A 54 -5.87 10.17 0.69
C ALA A 54 -6.11 8.85 1.44
N PRO A 55 -6.24 8.83 2.79
CA PRO A 55 -6.58 7.61 3.51
C PRO A 55 -7.96 7.02 3.13
N GLU A 56 -8.93 7.86 2.77
CA GLU A 56 -10.27 7.41 2.36
C GLU A 56 -10.22 6.74 0.99
N VAL A 57 -9.49 7.34 0.04
CA VAL A 57 -9.22 6.75 -1.27
C VAL A 57 -8.53 5.39 -1.11
N PHE A 58 -7.50 5.33 -0.27
CA PHE A 58 -6.78 4.10 0.01
C PHE A 58 -7.67 3.01 0.63
N LYS A 59 -8.52 3.36 1.59
CA LYS A 59 -9.45 2.41 2.23
C LYS A 59 -10.36 1.74 1.20
N GLU A 60 -10.94 2.53 0.30
CA GLU A 60 -11.83 2.01 -0.75
C GLU A 60 -11.06 1.23 -1.82
N LEU A 61 -9.85 1.66 -2.18
CA LEU A 61 -8.95 0.92 -3.06
C LEU A 61 -8.56 -0.45 -2.46
N SER A 62 -8.16 -0.47 -1.19
CA SER A 62 -7.81 -1.69 -0.44
C SER A 62 -8.96 -2.68 -0.43
N ARG A 63 -10.18 -2.21 -0.15
CA ARG A 63 -11.40 -3.03 -0.22
C ARG A 63 -11.69 -3.57 -1.63
N HIS A 64 -11.50 -2.74 -2.66
CA HIS A 64 -11.68 -3.15 -4.04
C HIS A 64 -10.69 -4.25 -4.43
N LEU A 65 -9.38 -4.05 -4.20
CA LEU A 65 -8.36 -5.06 -4.51
C LEU A 65 -8.54 -6.33 -3.68
N ALA A 66 -9.00 -6.22 -2.43
CA ALA A 66 -9.30 -7.40 -1.62
C ALA A 66 -10.40 -8.29 -2.21
N ARG A 67 -11.33 -7.72 -2.99
CA ARG A 67 -12.44 -8.43 -3.64
C ARG A 67 -12.07 -8.91 -5.04
N GLU A 68 -11.49 -8.03 -5.86
CA GLU A 68 -11.28 -8.29 -7.28
C GLU A 68 -9.92 -8.92 -7.61
N ALA A 69 -8.90 -8.66 -6.78
CA ALA A 69 -7.52 -9.12 -7.01
C ALA A 69 -6.85 -9.49 -5.67
N PRO A 70 -7.36 -10.51 -4.96
CA PRO A 70 -6.97 -10.82 -3.59
C PRO A 70 -5.48 -11.21 -3.41
N GLU A 71 -4.79 -11.57 -4.47
CA GLU A 71 -3.36 -11.88 -4.51
C GLU A 71 -2.46 -10.63 -4.57
N VAL A 72 -3.01 -9.46 -4.87
CA VAL A 72 -2.26 -8.21 -5.03
C VAL A 72 -1.88 -7.63 -3.67
N ILE A 73 -0.61 -7.26 -3.56
CA ILE A 73 -0.04 -6.61 -2.38
C ILE A 73 -0.15 -5.10 -2.56
N LEU A 74 -0.92 -4.45 -1.69
CA LEU A 74 -1.07 -2.99 -1.66
C LEU A 74 -0.26 -2.40 -0.51
N GLY A 75 0.67 -1.50 -0.81
CA GLY A 75 1.39 -0.70 0.17
C GLY A 75 1.03 0.78 0.12
N VAL A 76 1.51 1.50 1.13
CA VAL A 76 1.43 2.97 1.17
C VAL A 76 2.83 3.59 1.21
N GLY A 77 3.01 4.67 0.45
CA GLY A 77 4.21 5.49 0.44
C GLY A 77 4.03 6.88 1.05
N SER A 78 5.15 7.59 1.24
CA SER A 78 5.19 8.94 1.83
C SER A 78 4.63 9.04 3.25
N VAL A 79 4.81 7.99 4.06
CA VAL A 79 4.42 8.00 5.47
C VAL A 79 5.59 8.52 6.32
N VAL A 80 5.34 9.57 7.09
CA VAL A 80 6.38 10.28 7.87
C VAL A 80 6.21 10.19 9.38
N ASP A 81 5.06 9.71 9.86
CA ASP A 81 4.71 9.63 11.28
C ASP A 81 3.93 8.34 11.64
N GLU A 82 3.95 8.02 12.93
CA GLU A 82 3.32 6.82 13.50
C GLU A 82 1.78 6.82 13.37
N PRO A 83 1.04 7.92 13.65
CA PRO A 83 -0.41 7.96 13.47
C PRO A 83 -0.87 7.65 12.04
N THR A 84 -0.18 8.20 11.04
CA THR A 84 -0.46 7.95 9.63
C THR A 84 -0.19 6.49 9.28
N ALA A 85 0.95 5.93 9.72
CA ALA A 85 1.24 4.51 9.54
C ALA A 85 0.14 3.62 10.15
N ALA A 86 -0.29 3.92 11.38
CA ALA A 86 -1.35 3.17 12.07
C ALA A 86 -2.67 3.19 11.29
N LEU A 87 -3.03 4.34 10.73
CA LEU A 87 -4.24 4.51 9.92
C LEU A 87 -4.21 3.61 8.67
N TYR A 88 -3.13 3.66 7.90
CA TYR A 88 -3.00 2.84 6.68
C TYR A 88 -2.89 1.34 6.99
N ILE A 89 -2.24 0.96 8.08
CA ILE A 89 -2.24 -0.44 8.57
C ILE A 89 -3.67 -0.88 8.88
N ALA A 90 -4.47 -0.05 9.55
CA ALA A 90 -5.87 -0.35 9.84
C ALA A 90 -6.74 -0.44 8.57
N TYR A 91 -6.37 0.29 7.51
CA TYR A 91 -7.01 0.23 6.19
C TYR A 91 -6.47 -0.87 5.27
N GLY A 92 -5.56 -1.71 5.75
CA GLY A 92 -5.14 -2.94 5.08
C GLY A 92 -3.83 -2.85 4.30
N ALA A 93 -3.03 -1.80 4.49
CA ALA A 93 -1.69 -1.73 3.92
C ALA A 93 -0.86 -2.96 4.32
N ASN A 94 -0.14 -3.53 3.35
CA ASN A 94 0.72 -4.70 3.55
C ASN A 94 2.19 -4.32 3.76
N PHE A 95 2.56 -3.11 3.36
CA PHE A 95 3.83 -2.49 3.68
C PHE A 95 3.69 -0.97 3.73
N VAL A 96 4.64 -0.32 4.40
CA VAL A 96 4.70 1.13 4.58
C VAL A 96 6.08 1.61 4.14
N VAL A 97 6.12 2.64 3.31
CA VAL A 97 7.33 3.30 2.85
C VAL A 97 7.32 4.76 3.31
N GLY A 98 8.45 5.20 3.87
CA GLY A 98 8.71 6.58 4.24
C GLY A 98 9.95 7.11 3.51
N PRO A 99 10.05 8.43 3.27
CA PRO A 99 11.21 9.05 2.64
C PRO A 99 12.44 9.09 3.56
N ILE A 100 12.26 8.82 4.85
CA ILE A 100 13.29 8.82 5.89
C ILE A 100 13.08 7.66 6.84
N LEU A 101 14.14 7.27 7.55
CA LEU A 101 14.02 6.35 8.67
C LEU A 101 13.37 7.08 9.87
N ASN A 102 12.13 6.73 10.17
CA ASN A 102 11.44 7.12 11.40
C ASN A 102 11.34 5.89 12.32
N GLU A 103 12.01 5.94 13.47
CA GLU A 103 12.05 4.82 14.42
C GLU A 103 10.66 4.43 14.93
N ALA A 104 9.78 5.41 15.20
CA ALA A 104 8.44 5.15 15.70
C ALA A 104 7.60 4.39 14.66
N VAL A 105 7.69 4.80 13.38
CA VAL A 105 7.05 4.10 12.25
C VAL A 105 7.58 2.67 12.12
N ALA A 106 8.90 2.49 12.18
CA ALA A 106 9.51 1.17 12.07
C ALA A 106 9.08 0.24 13.21
N ARG A 107 9.05 0.74 14.45
CA ARG A 107 8.57 -0.03 15.62
C ARG A 107 7.09 -0.39 15.48
N LEU A 108 6.23 0.54 15.06
CA LEU A 108 4.82 0.26 14.85
C LEU A 108 4.59 -0.81 13.78
N CYS A 109 5.27 -0.70 12.63
CA CYS A 109 5.14 -1.63 11.51
C CYS A 109 5.62 -3.06 11.85
N ASN A 110 6.47 -3.22 12.88
CA ASN A 110 7.01 -4.51 13.32
C ASN A 110 6.47 -4.97 14.69
N ARG A 111 5.37 -4.37 15.17
CA ARG A 111 4.83 -4.66 16.52
C ARG A 111 4.15 -6.03 16.62
N ARG A 112 3.77 -6.64 15.51
CA ARG A 112 3.00 -7.91 15.44
C ARG A 112 3.42 -8.72 14.24
#